data_AF-A0A1J9QTK5-F1
#
_entry.id   AF-A0A1J9QTK5-F1
#
_cell.length_a   1.000
_cell.length_b   1.000
_cell.length_c   1.000
_cell.angle_alpha   90.00
_cell.angle_beta   90.00
_cell.angle_gamma   90.00
#
_symmetry.space_group_name_H-M   'P 1'
#
loop_
_entity.id
_entity.type
_entity.pdbx_description
1 polymer ?
#
loop_
_entity_poly.entity_id
_entity_poly.type
_entity_poly.pdbx_seq_one_letter_code
_entity_poly.pdbx_strand_id
1 'polypeptide(L)' 'MHLMYTLDSEGKRVYTLKKVLDGQVTKSAHPARFSPDDKYSRHRVTLKKRYGLLLTQQPGTWMKTQAAHLLSILLVDEN' A
#
# COMPACT_ATOMS: atom_id res chain seq x y z
N MET A 1 7.65 19.91 0.37
CA MET A 1 7.21 19.24 -0.86
C MET A 1 5.79 19.65 -1.22
N HIS A 2 5.59 20.14 -2.43
CA HIS A 2 4.30 20.66 -2.90
C HIS A 2 3.47 19.64 -3.68
N LEU A 3 4.09 18.58 -4.22
CA LEU A 3 3.38 17.58 -4.99
C LEU A 3 2.56 16.66 -4.06
N MET A 4 1.27 16.59 -4.35
CA MET A 4 0.27 15.81 -3.63
C MET A 4 -0.43 14.84 -4.59
N TYR A 5 -1.19 13.88 -4.05
CA TYR A 5 -2.00 12.97 -4.84
C TYR A 5 -3.26 12.49 -4.11
N THR A 6 -4.24 12.04 -4.88
CA THR A 6 -5.37 11.19 -4.48
C THR A 6 -5.32 9.87 -5.26
N LEU A 7 -6.10 8.87 -4.81
CA LEU A 7 -6.24 7.61 -5.55
C LEU A 7 -7.55 7.64 -6.33
N ASP A 8 -7.51 7.24 -7.59
CA ASP A 8 -8.72 7.02 -8.39
C ASP A 8 -9.38 5.66 -8.05
N SER A 9 -10.47 5.34 -8.75
CA SER A 9 -11.20 4.08 -8.61
C SER A 9 -10.38 2.84 -8.95
N GLU A 10 -9.33 2.98 -9.77
CA GLU A 10 -8.42 1.90 -10.17
C GLU A 10 -7.20 1.80 -9.24
N GLY A 11 -7.08 2.69 -8.25
CA GLY A 11 -5.95 2.75 -7.33
C GLY A 11 -4.71 3.42 -7.90
N LYS A 12 -4.81 4.11 -9.05
CA LYS A 12 -3.74 4.90 -9.64
C LYS A 12 -3.71 6.30 -9.01
N ARG A 13 -2.50 6.88 -8.95
CA ARG A 13 -2.27 8.20 -8.35
C ARG A 13 -2.65 9.31 -9.33
N VAL A 14 -3.54 10.20 -8.92
CA VAL A 14 -3.83 11.46 -9.61
C VAL A 14 -3.13 12.59 -8.88
N TYR A 15 -2.21 13.28 -9.55
CA TYR A 15 -1.36 14.29 -8.92
C TYR A 15 -2.00 15.68 -8.91
N THR A 16 -1.69 16.45 -7.87
CA THR A 16 -2.17 17.82 -7.70
C THR A 16 -1.23 18.62 -6.80
N LEU A 17 -1.34 19.94 -6.84
CA LEU A 17 -0.67 20.85 -5.90
C LEU A 17 -1.61 21.30 -4.76
N LYS A 18 -2.91 21.03 -4.88
CA LYS A 18 -3.92 21.40 -3.87
C LYS A 18 -3.81 20.49 -2.64
N LYS A 19 -4.05 21.05 -1.45
CA LYS A 19 -4.09 20.30 -0.17
C LYS A 19 -5.43 19.60 0.08
N VAL A 20 -6.49 20.11 -0.52
CA VAL A 20 -7.82 19.53 -0.50
C VAL A 20 -8.34 19.53 -1.93
N LEU A 21 -8.89 18.41 -2.37
CA LEU A 21 -9.52 18.22 -3.67
C LEU A 21 -10.85 17.49 -3.42
N ASP A 22 -11.96 18.07 -3.89
CA ASP A 22 -13.31 17.47 -3.78
C ASP A 22 -13.68 17.02 -2.35
N GLY A 23 -13.30 17.83 -1.35
CA GLY A 23 -13.52 17.54 0.07
C GLY A 23 -12.57 16.51 0.69
N GLN A 24 -11.72 15.85 -0.11
CA GLN A 24 -10.70 14.92 0.36
C GLN A 24 -9.35 15.61 0.58
N VAL A 25 -8.71 15.33 1.72
CA VAL A 25 -7.34 15.78 2.01
C VAL A 25 -6.36 14.97 1.16
N THR A 26 -5.51 15.67 0.39
CA THR A 26 -4.54 15.04 -0.50
C THR A 26 -3.30 14.57 0.26
N LYS A 27 -2.67 13.49 -0.21
CA LYS A 27 -1.48 12.89 0.43
C LYS A 27 -0.20 13.37 -0.25
N SER A 28 0.91 13.46 0.48
CA SER A 28 2.19 13.83 -0.16
C SER A 28 2.64 12.75 -1.12
N ALA A 29 3.03 13.14 -2.33
CA ALA A 29 3.55 12.21 -3.34
C ALA A 29 4.95 11.66 -3.01
N HIS A 30 5.63 12.26 -2.04
CA HIS A 30 7.00 11.92 -1.70
C HIS A 30 7.03 10.97 -0.49
N PRO A 31 7.93 9.98 -0.49
CA PRO A 31 8.10 9.11 0.66
C PRO A 31 8.61 9.88 1.87
N ALA A 32 8.34 9.36 3.07
CA ALA A 32 8.96 9.88 4.29
C ALA A 32 10.49 9.78 4.19
N ARG A 33 11.19 10.82 4.63
CA ARG A 33 12.66 10.87 4.60
C ARG A 33 13.25 9.74 5.43
N PHE A 34 14.14 8.96 4.83
CA PHE A 34 14.99 8.03 5.58
C PHE A 34 16.11 8.78 6.28
N SER A 35 16.34 8.47 7.56
CA SER A 35 17.45 9.02 8.34
C SER A 35 18.09 7.85 9.12
N PRO A 36 19.40 7.61 8.99
CA PRO A 36 20.08 6.54 9.73
C PRO A 36 19.98 6.69 11.25
N ASP A 37 19.87 7.93 11.72
CA ASP A 37 19.78 8.37 13.11
C ASP A 37 18.33 8.47 13.63
N ASP A 38 17.34 7.90 12.93
CA ASP A 38 15.94 7.93 13.35
C ASP A 38 15.71 7.23 14.71
N LYS A 39 15.69 8.05 15.78
CA LYS A 39 15.45 7.66 17.17
C LYS A 39 14.11 6.93 17.37
N TYR A 40 13.12 7.15 16.51
CA TYR A 40 11.78 6.57 16.62
C TYR A 40 11.57 5.32 15.76
N SER A 41 12.61 4.84 15.08
CA SER A 41 12.59 3.61 14.28
C SER A 41 12.05 2.40 15.07
N ARG A 42 12.56 2.16 16.29
CA ARG A 42 12.09 1.08 17.18
C ARG A 42 10.60 1.20 17.49
N HIS A 43 10.15 2.39 17.89
CA HIS A 43 8.75 2.65 18.24
C HIS A 43 7.81 2.38 17.06
N ARG A 44 8.21 2.78 15.85
CA ARG A 44 7.45 2.52 14.62
C ARG A 44 7.30 1.04 14.34
N VAL A 45 8.37 0.25 14.50
CA VAL A 45 8.33 -1.21 14.33
C VAL A 45 7.44 -1.87 15.39
N THR A 46 7.56 -1.48 16.67
CA THR A 46 6.73 -2.01 17.76
C THR A 46 5.24 -1.73 17.54
N LEU A 47 4.88 -0.52 17.12
CA LEU A 47 3.50 -0.18 16.75
C LEU A 47 2.97 -1.05 15.61
N LYS A 48 3.74 -1.18 14.51
CA LYS A 48 3.35 -2.04 13.39
C LYS A 48 3.14 -3.49 13.85
N LYS A 49 4.02 -4.02 14.70
CA LYS A 49 3.92 -5.38 15.24
C LYS A 49 2.65 -5.59 16.06
N ARG A 50 2.29 -4.64 16.94
CA ARG A 50 1.10 -4.73 17.79
C ARG A 50 -0.20 -4.81 16.99
N TYR A 51 -0.26 -4.10 15.86
CA TYR A 51 -1.43 -4.07 14.99
C TYR A 51 -1.38 -5.06 13.82
N GLY A 52 -0.42 -5.99 13.79
CA GLY A 52 -0.33 -6.97 12.70
C GLY A 52 0.03 -6.38 11.34
N LEU A 53 0.59 -5.16 11.29
CA LEU A 53 0.87 -4.42 10.05
C LEU A 53 2.24 -4.73 9.44
N LEU A 54 3.04 -5.61 10.05
CA LEU A 54 4.30 -6.04 9.44
C LEU A 54 4.00 -6.99 8.27
N LEU A 55 4.75 -6.86 7.18
CA LEU A 55 4.64 -7.76 6.02
C LEU A 55 4.85 -9.22 6.42
N THR A 56 5.69 -9.49 7.41
CA THR A 56 5.95 -10.84 7.95
C THR A 56 4.79 -11.42 8.76
N GLN A 57 3.83 -10.58 9.20
CA GLN A 57 2.62 -11.02 9.90
C GLN A 57 1.44 -11.24 8.94
N GLN A 58 1.51 -10.69 7.73
CA GLN A 58 0.46 -10.85 6.74
C GLN A 58 0.57 -12.24 6.10
N PRO A 59 -0.56 -12.93 5.84
CA PRO A 59 -0.53 -14.21 5.13
C PRO A 59 0.20 -14.00 3.80
N GLY A 60 1.15 -14.89 3.52
CA GLY A 60 2.07 -14.75 2.39
C GLY A 60 1.30 -14.38 1.13
N THR A 61 1.62 -13.23 0.55
CA THR A 61 1.10 -12.78 -0.75
C THR A 61 1.29 -13.84 -1.84
N TRP A 62 2.21 -14.77 -1.62
CA TRP A 62 2.44 -15.99 -2.41
C TRP A 62 1.22 -16.94 -2.52
N MET A 63 0.30 -16.96 -1.54
CA MET A 63 -0.91 -17.79 -1.62
C MET A 63 -2.01 -17.17 -2.51
N LYS A 64 -1.98 -15.86 -2.74
CA LYS A 64 -2.95 -15.20 -3.64
C LYS A 64 -2.64 -15.49 -5.11
N THR A 65 -1.36 -15.65 -5.46
CA THR A 65 -0.92 -15.95 -6.82
C THR A 65 -1.20 -17.41 -7.21
N GLN A 66 -1.07 -18.37 -6.28
CA GLN A 66 -1.35 -19.78 -6.57
C GLN A 66 -2.86 -20.08 -6.68
N ALA A 67 -3.70 -19.48 -5.83
CA ALA A 67 -5.15 -19.70 -5.90
C ALA A 67 -5.77 -19.15 -7.20
N ALA A 68 -5.32 -17.99 -7.68
CA ALA A 68 -5.78 -17.43 -8.95
C ALA A 68 -5.29 -18.25 -10.17
N HIS A 69 -4.08 -18.80 -10.11
CA HIS A 69 -3.53 -19.66 -11.17
C HIS A 69 -4.19 -21.05 -11.22
N LEU A 70 -4.62 -21.59 -10.08
CA LEU A 70 -5.32 -22.88 -10.04
C LEU A 70 -6.79 -22.74 -10.48
N LEU A 71 -7.44 -21.59 -10.20
CA LEU A 71 -8.80 -21.32 -10.67
C LEU A 71 -8.87 -21.10 -12.19
N SER A 72 -7.82 -20.55 -12.82
CA SER A 72 -7.77 -20.39 -14.28
C SER A 72 -7.51 -21.69 -15.03
N ILE A 73 -6.89 -22.69 -14.38
CA ILE A 73 -6.67 -24.01 -14.98
C ILE A 73 -7.97 -24.84 -15.00
N LEU A 74 -8.78 -24.75 -13.95
CA LEU A 74 -10.02 -25.55 -13.83
C LEU A 74 -11.21 -25.00 -14.64
N LEU A 75 -11.10 -23.79 -15.22
CA LEU A 75 -12.17 -23.14 -16.00
C LEU A 75 -11.95 -23.21 -17.53
N VAL A 76 -10.89 -23.89 -18.00
CA VAL A 76 -10.56 -23.99 -19.44
C VAL A 76 -10.98 -25.35 -20.05
N ASP A 77 -11.42 -26.31 -19.24
CA ASP A 77 -11.73 -27.68 -19.71
C ASP A 77 -13.22 -27.96 -20.02
N GLU A 78 -14.09 -26.94 -20.13
CA GLU A 78 -15.50 -27.11 -20.56
C GLU A 78 -15.85 -26.35 -21.85
N ASN A 79 -15.14 -26.62 -22.96
CA ASN A 79 -15.69 -26.40 -24.30
C ASN A 79 -15.07 -27.33 -25.35
#